data_AF-A0A835Z9Q5-F1
#
_entry.id   AF-A0A835Z9Q5-F1
#
_cell.length_a   1.000
_cell.length_b   1.000
_cell.length_c   1.000
_cell.angle_alpha   90.00
_cell.angle_beta   90.00
_cell.angle_gamma   90.00
#
_symmetry.space_group_name_H-M   'P 1'
#
loop_
_entity.id
_entity.type
_entity.pdbx_description
1 polymer ?
#
loop_
_entity_poly.entity_id
_entity_poly.type
_entity_poly.pdbx_seq_one_letter_code
_entity_poly.pdbx_strand_id
1 'polypeptide(L)'
;ENTKVVEFPVAAEGVRTTNTVSMWEQLSLSAFMQRVYSDNQVWATVTFDPETEGHQIAHALDVFQYMLKGVSFLPRDPTRTVYAQAPYDPITKE
;
A
#
# COMPACT_ATOMS: atom_id res chain seq x y z
N GLU A 1 19.62 -1.07 26.37
CA GLU A 1 20.49 0.12 26.20
C GLU A 1 21.59 -0.04 25.12
N ASN A 2 21.73 -1.22 24.49
CA ASN A 2 22.74 -1.46 23.44
C ASN A 2 22.24 -1.16 22.01
N THR A 3 21.01 -0.65 21.86
CA THR A 3 20.42 -0.31 20.57
C THR A 3 20.31 1.20 20.47
N LYS A 4 20.68 1.76 19.31
CA LYS A 4 20.54 3.18 18.99
C LYS A 4 19.59 3.31 17.80
N VAL A 5 18.80 4.38 17.78
CA VAL A 5 17.99 4.78 16.63
C VAL A 5 18.76 5.86 15.88
N VAL A 6 18.82 5.73 14.56
CA VAL A 6 19.42 6.72 13.66
C VAL A 6 18.36 7.04 12.62
N GLU A 7 18.08 8.33 12.45
CA GLU A 7 17.10 8.83 11.50
C GLU A 7 17.78 9.24 10.20
N PHE A 8 17.17 8.86 9.08
CA PHE A 8 17.64 9.18 7.74
C PHE A 8 16.54 9.94 6.99
N PRO A 9 16.66 11.27 6.83
CA PRO A 9 15.69 12.02 6.05
C PRO A 9 15.81 11.65 4.56
N VAL A 10 14.70 11.27 3.95
CA VAL A 10 14.63 10.87 2.54
C VAL A 10 13.56 11.70 1.83
N ALA A 11 13.93 12.35 0.74
CA ALA A 11 13.01 13.05 -0.14
C ALA A 11 12.84 12.28 -1.46
N ALA A 12 11.60 12.10 -1.89
CA ALA A 12 11.26 11.53 -3.18
C ALA A 12 10.32 12.49 -3.92
N GLU A 13 10.80 13.04 -5.04
CA GLU A 13 10.04 14.00 -5.86
C GLU A 13 9.34 13.30 -7.02
N GLY A 14 8.21 13.87 -7.47
CA GLY A 14 7.47 13.36 -8.63
C GLY A 14 6.73 12.03 -8.39
N VAL A 15 6.62 11.58 -7.14
CA VAL A 15 5.93 10.32 -6.78
C VAL A 15 4.73 10.59 -5.87
N ARG A 16 3.71 9.75 -6.00
CA ARG A 16 2.58 9.71 -5.05
C ARG A 16 2.88 8.71 -3.94
N THR A 17 2.58 9.07 -2.71
CA THR A 17 2.70 8.14 -1.57
C THR A 17 1.51 7.19 -1.55
N THR A 18 1.70 5.99 -0.98
CA THR A 18 0.66 4.96 -0.85
C THR A 18 -0.64 5.48 -0.24
N ASN A 19 -0.54 6.49 0.61
CA ASN A 19 -1.65 7.16 1.31
C ASN A 19 -2.59 7.92 0.35
N THR A 20 -2.06 8.33 -0.81
CA THR A 20 -2.77 9.11 -1.84
C THR A 20 -3.24 8.24 -3.00
N VAL A 21 -2.99 6.94 -2.93
CA VAL A 21 -3.40 5.95 -3.94
C VAL A 21 -4.55 5.14 -3.37
N SER A 22 -5.61 4.95 -4.15
CA SER A 22 -6.77 4.17 -3.75
C SER A 22 -6.48 2.66 -3.80
N MET A 23 -7.31 1.88 -3.12
CA MET A 23 -7.31 0.42 -3.21
C MET A 23 -7.49 -0.04 -4.66
N TRP A 24 -8.41 0.61 -5.40
CA TRP A 24 -8.70 0.28 -6.79
C TRP A 24 -7.52 0.54 -7.72
N GLU A 25 -6.83 1.66 -7.55
CA GLU A 25 -5.68 1.99 -8.38
C GLU A 25 -4.51 1.02 -8.14
N GLN A 26 -4.26 0.62 -6.89
CA GLN A 26 -3.28 -0.42 -6.55
C GLN A 26 -3.63 -1.77 -7.19
N LEU A 27 -4.91 -2.18 -7.15
CA LEU A 27 -5.38 -3.42 -7.78
C LEU A 27 -5.25 -3.37 -9.30
N SER A 28 -5.63 -2.26 -9.93
CA SER A 28 -5.51 -2.06 -11.37
C SER A 28 -4.07 -2.14 -11.84
N LEU A 29 -3.13 -1.53 -11.10
CA LEU A 29 -1.71 -1.61 -11.43
C LEU A 29 -1.17 -3.05 -11.30
N SER A 30 -1.58 -3.75 -10.24
CA SER A 30 -1.20 -5.16 -10.02
C SER A 30 -1.74 -6.06 -11.14
N ALA A 31 -3.00 -5.86 -11.54
CA ALA A 31 -3.66 -6.59 -12.62
C ALA A 31 -3.01 -6.29 -13.99
N PHE A 32 -2.63 -5.03 -14.22
CA PHE A 32 -1.88 -4.65 -15.41
C PHE A 32 -0.56 -5.41 -15.50
N MET A 33 0.26 -5.37 -14.44
CA MET A 33 1.54 -6.10 -14.38
C MET A 33 1.35 -7.61 -14.52
N GLN A 34 0.31 -8.16 -13.90
CA GLN A 34 -0.03 -9.57 -13.98
C GLN A 34 -0.38 -10.01 -15.41
N ARG A 35 -1.00 -9.13 -16.19
CA ARG A 35 -1.38 -9.41 -17.58
C ARG A 35 -0.23 -9.24 -18.57
N VAL A 36 0.54 -8.16 -18.46
CA VAL A 36 1.50 -7.77 -19.51
C VAL A 36 2.92 -8.25 -19.25
N TYR A 37 3.26 -8.63 -18.02
CA TYR A 37 4.64 -8.91 -17.64
C TYR A 37 4.82 -10.24 -16.92
N SER A 38 3.97 -10.56 -15.95
CA SER A 38 4.18 -11.74 -15.09
C SER A 38 3.41 -12.97 -15.58
N ASP A 39 4.16 -14.00 -15.98
CA ASP A 39 3.62 -15.35 -16.23
C ASP A 39 3.40 -16.14 -14.93
N ASN A 40 4.00 -15.71 -13.81
CA ASN A 40 3.83 -16.21 -12.45
C ASN A 40 2.85 -15.30 -11.70
N GLN A 41 3.08 -14.99 -10.43
CA GLN A 41 2.23 -14.11 -9.63
C GLN A 41 2.88 -12.74 -9.43
N VAL A 42 2.07 -11.68 -9.38
CA VAL A 42 2.47 -10.38 -8.86
C VAL A 42 2.22 -10.34 -7.36
N TRP A 43 3.28 -10.25 -6.55
CA TRP A 43 3.14 -10.07 -5.10
C TRP A 43 2.83 -8.61 -4.80
N ALA A 44 1.63 -8.35 -4.28
CA ALA A 44 1.15 -7.02 -3.94
C ALA A 44 0.37 -7.04 -2.62
N THR A 45 0.86 -6.27 -1.63
CA THR A 45 0.06 -5.89 -0.47
C THR A 45 -0.70 -4.61 -0.82
N VAL A 46 -1.99 -4.76 -1.08
CA VAL A 46 -2.91 -3.66 -1.34
C VAL A 46 -3.36 -3.07 -0.02
N THR A 47 -3.02 -1.81 0.20
CA THR A 47 -3.45 -1.07 1.39
C THR A 47 -4.73 -0.29 1.10
N PHE A 48 -5.62 -0.21 2.08
CA PHE A 48 -6.91 0.47 1.92
C PHE A 48 -7.31 1.22 3.19
N ASP A 49 -8.12 2.26 3.03
CA ASP A 49 -8.78 2.93 4.15
C ASP A 49 -9.96 2.07 4.64
N PRO A 50 -9.96 1.58 5.90
CA PRO A 50 -10.99 0.68 6.37
C PRO A 50 -12.39 1.32 6.47
N GLU A 51 -12.48 2.63 6.65
CA GLU A 51 -13.76 3.35 6.77
C GLU A 51 -14.38 3.61 5.40
N THR A 52 -13.57 4.05 4.43
CA THR A 52 -14.06 4.48 3.13
C THR A 52 -13.98 3.41 2.04
N GLU A 53 -13.01 2.50 2.11
CA GLU A 53 -12.75 1.50 1.06
C GLU A 53 -13.02 0.06 1.53
N GLY A 54 -13.00 -0.22 2.84
CA GLY A 54 -13.10 -1.57 3.38
C GLY A 54 -14.36 -2.33 2.94
N HIS A 55 -15.50 -1.66 2.88
CA HIS A 55 -16.77 -2.26 2.42
C HIS A 55 -16.77 -2.64 0.92
N GLN A 56 -15.80 -2.15 0.15
CA GLN A 56 -15.71 -2.37 -1.29
C GLN A 56 -14.87 -3.61 -1.65
N ILE A 57 -14.18 -4.25 -0.69
CA ILE A 57 -13.26 -5.35 -0.94
C ILE A 57 -13.94 -6.52 -1.67
N ALA A 58 -15.16 -6.90 -1.26
CA ALA A 58 -15.89 -8.00 -1.90
C ALA A 58 -16.13 -7.70 -3.39
N HIS A 59 -16.60 -6.48 -3.70
CA HIS A 59 -16.81 -6.06 -5.08
C HIS A 59 -15.50 -5.98 -5.87
N ALA A 60 -14.43 -5.51 -5.24
CA ALA A 60 -13.12 -5.48 -5.87
C ALA A 60 -12.62 -6.88 -6.22
N LEU A 61 -12.78 -7.85 -5.32
CA LEU A 61 -12.45 -9.25 -5.60
C LEU A 61 -13.24 -9.79 -6.80
N ASP A 62 -14.54 -9.49 -6.88
CA ASP A 62 -15.36 -9.90 -8.03
C ASP A 62 -14.87 -9.30 -9.36
N VAL A 63 -14.46 -8.03 -9.36
CA VAL A 63 -13.93 -7.35 -10.55
C VAL A 63 -12.59 -7.96 -10.98
N PHE A 64 -11.70 -8.27 -10.03
CA PHE A 64 -10.33 -8.71 -10.31
C PHE A 64 -10.12 -10.23 -10.32
N GLN A 65 -11.15 -11.04 -10.06
CA GLN A 65 -11.05 -12.50 -9.89
C GLN A 65 -10.39 -13.24 -11.07
N TYR A 66 -10.53 -12.72 -12.31
CA TYR A 66 -9.94 -13.33 -13.51
C TYR A 66 -8.64 -12.66 -13.95
N MET A 67 -8.23 -11.60 -13.27
CA MET A 67 -7.04 -10.81 -13.61
C MET A 67 -5.88 -11.05 -12.64
N LEU A 68 -6.16 -11.35 -11.37
CA LEU A 68 -5.16 -11.55 -10.33
C LEU A 68 -5.08 -13.04 -9.95
N LYS A 69 -3.86 -13.55 -9.79
CA LYS A 69 -3.63 -14.91 -9.25
C LYS A 69 -3.73 -14.98 -7.73
N GLY A 70 -3.52 -13.85 -7.07
CA GLY A 70 -3.69 -13.70 -5.63
C GLY A 70 -3.32 -12.29 -5.20
N VAL A 71 -3.89 -11.86 -4.08
CA VAL A 71 -3.73 -10.51 -3.54
C VAL A 71 -3.76 -10.56 -2.02
N SER A 72 -2.98 -9.71 -1.36
CA SER A 72 -2.99 -9.52 0.08
C SER A 72 -3.55 -8.13 0.40
N PHE A 73 -4.53 -8.05 1.29
CA PHE A 73 -5.10 -6.79 1.74
C PHE A 73 -4.61 -6.45 3.15
N LEU A 74 -4.26 -5.18 3.37
CA LEU A 74 -3.86 -4.68 4.67
C LEU A 74 -4.59 -3.35 4.98
N PRO A 75 -5.41 -3.26 6.04
CA PRO A 75 -6.02 -2.00 6.42
C PRO A 75 -4.94 -1.01 6.86
N ARG A 76 -5.02 0.22 6.37
CA ARG A 76 -4.14 1.31 6.84
C ARG A 76 -4.57 1.72 8.23
N ASP A 77 -3.58 2.01 9.08
CA ASP A 77 -3.84 2.74 10.32
C ASP A 77 -3.98 4.24 9.99
N PRO A 78 -5.17 4.84 10.20
CA PRO A 78 -5.40 6.25 9.90
C PRO A 78 -4.65 7.19 10.86
N THR A 79 -4.31 6.73 12.06
CA THR A 79 -3.66 7.53 13.10
C THR A 79 -2.14 7.57 12.95
N ARG A 80 -1.54 6.52 12.38
CA ARG A 80 -0.08 6.30 12.28
C ARG A 80 0.70 6.45 13.60
N THR A 81 0.02 6.49 14.74
CA THR A 81 0.62 6.77 16.06
C THR A 81 0.95 5.51 16.86
N VAL A 82 0.97 4.35 16.20
CA VAL A 82 1.11 3.04 16.88
C VAL A 82 2.47 2.90 17.57
N TYR A 83 3.51 3.51 17.03
CA TYR A 83 4.88 3.32 17.48
C TYR A 83 5.56 4.64 17.81
N ALA A 84 6.15 4.73 19.01
CA ALA A 84 6.95 5.87 19.43
C ALA A 84 8.23 6.06 18.58
N GLN A 85 8.72 4.99 17.95
CA GLN A 85 9.88 4.99 17.04
C GLN A 85 9.49 4.25 15.77
N ALA A 86 8.56 4.82 15.00
CA ALA A 86 8.15 4.25 13.73
C ALA A 86 9.35 4.21 12.76
N PRO A 87 9.55 3.11 12.01
CA PRO A 87 10.65 3.02 11.06
C PRO A 87 10.51 3.99 9.88
N TYR A 88 9.28 4.43 9.58
CA TYR A 88 8.99 5.47 8.61
C TYR A 88 8.07 6.48 9.25
N ASP A 89 8.47 7.75 9.25
CA ASP A 89 7.71 8.87 9.77
C ASP A 89 7.59 9.95 8.69
N PRO A 90 6.36 10.34 8.28
CA PRO A 90 6.19 11.40 7.30
C PRO A 90 6.58 12.76 7.90
N ILE A 91 7.59 13.40 7.30
CA ILE A 91 8.06 14.74 7.67
C ILE A 91 7.60 15.80 6.67
N THR A 92 7.51 17.05 7.14
CA THR A 92 7.36 18.22 6.29
C THR A 92 8.66 18.54 5.55
N LYS A 93 8.63 19.54 4.67
CA LYS A 93 9.84 19.98 3.95
C LYS A 93 10.79 20.76 4.86
N GLU A 94 10.22 21.52 5.79
CA GLU A 94 10.89 22.21 6.90
C GLU A 94 11.40 21.23 7.94
#